data_AF-A0AAF0DNV8-F1
#
_entry.id   AF-A0AAF0DNV8-F1
#
_cell.length_a   1.000
_cell.length_b   1.000
_cell.length_c   1.000
_cell.angle_alpha   90.00
_cell.angle_beta   90.00
_cell.angle_gamma   90.00
#
_symmetry.space_group_name_H-M   'P 1'
#
loop_
_entity.id
_entity.type
_entity.pdbx_description
1 polymer ?
#
loop_
_entity_poly.entity_id
_entity_poly.type
_entity_poly.pdbx_seq_one_letter_code
_entity_poly.pdbx_strand_id
1 'polypeptide(L)'
;MTHARPVFSAAQALRFTFLPPNQAYPRRPVPRGLNIYKSKRFNFSFRPPFDSSRSTPSQEVEPPKIPTTPSPWARRDDAIRHPRVRVVNEDGSLSSPMPLRQVLRTFDPIESSLVELIPASDSYGPICRVMSKKTLRELEYARSRPAKPKKAKLIELNWAIDPNDLEIRLKQMESFLAKGKKVELILTSKPRKRRATQPEAERVLALVKERIQKIGAVQSKPMQGEILGHAQFFLESKQST
;
A
#
# COMPACT_ATOMS: atom_id res chain seq x y z
N MET A 1 -48.68 -44.96 24.26
CA MET A 1 -47.38 -44.79 24.94
C MET A 1 -47.02 -43.32 24.87
N THR A 2 -46.90 -42.68 26.04
CA THR A 2 -46.75 -41.24 26.25
C THR A 2 -45.30 -40.80 26.02
N HIS A 3 -45.06 -39.87 25.10
CA HIS A 3 -43.74 -39.28 24.91
C HIS A 3 -43.53 -38.10 25.87
N ALA A 4 -42.72 -38.32 26.90
CA ALA A 4 -42.24 -37.30 27.81
C ALA A 4 -41.19 -36.42 27.10
N ARG A 5 -41.38 -35.09 27.14
CA ARG A 5 -40.38 -34.09 26.71
C ARG A 5 -39.54 -33.69 27.92
N PRO A 6 -38.20 -33.78 27.89
CA PRO A 6 -37.38 -33.20 28.95
C PRO A 6 -37.26 -31.69 28.76
N VAL A 7 -37.60 -30.94 29.81
CA VAL A 7 -37.44 -29.49 29.94
C VAL A 7 -35.98 -29.19 30.27
N PHE A 8 -35.15 -28.93 29.25
CA PHE A 8 -33.83 -28.36 29.49
C PHE A 8 -33.95 -26.84 29.58
N SER A 9 -33.85 -26.33 30.79
CA SER A 9 -33.82 -24.90 31.10
C SER A 9 -32.49 -24.30 30.66
N ALA A 10 -32.53 -23.36 29.72
CA ALA A 10 -31.37 -22.62 29.20
C ALA A 10 -30.61 -21.83 30.28
N ALA A 11 -31.16 -21.70 31.49
CA ALA A 11 -30.56 -20.98 32.61
C ALA A 11 -29.38 -21.74 33.28
N GLN A 12 -29.19 -23.02 33.00
CA GLN A 12 -28.15 -23.85 33.65
C GLN A 12 -26.83 -23.94 32.86
N ALA A 13 -26.75 -23.33 31.67
CA ALA A 13 -25.59 -23.41 30.78
C ALA A 13 -24.53 -22.30 30.94
N LEU A 14 -24.73 -21.35 31.88
CA LEU A 14 -23.83 -20.21 32.10
C LEU A 14 -23.15 -20.24 33.48
N ARG A 15 -22.49 -21.36 33.81
CA ARG A 15 -21.67 -21.49 35.04
C ARG A 15 -20.30 -22.14 34.81
N PHE A 16 -19.65 -21.80 33.70
CA PHE A 16 -18.20 -22.00 33.59
C PHE A 16 -17.54 -20.66 33.28
N THR A 17 -17.46 -19.84 34.32
CA THR A 17 -16.53 -18.72 34.40
C THR A 17 -15.11 -19.24 34.19
N PHE A 18 -14.47 -18.80 33.11
CA PHE A 18 -13.04 -18.96 32.85
C PHE A 18 -12.25 -18.14 33.89
N LEU A 19 -12.09 -18.71 35.07
CA LEU A 19 -11.06 -18.30 36.03
C LEU A 19 -9.90 -19.29 35.86
N PRO A 20 -8.74 -18.87 35.34
CA PRO A 20 -7.60 -19.77 35.28
C PRO A 20 -7.20 -20.19 36.70
N PRO A 21 -6.88 -21.48 36.94
CA PRO A 21 -6.43 -21.93 38.24
C PRO A 21 -5.16 -21.17 38.62
N ASN A 22 -5.14 -20.71 39.87
CA ASN A 22 -4.07 -19.98 40.51
C ASN A 22 -2.78 -20.85 40.50
N GLN A 23 -1.99 -20.75 39.44
CA GLN A 23 -0.69 -21.40 39.36
C GLN A 23 0.25 -20.69 40.34
N ALA A 24 0.39 -21.29 41.52
CA ALA A 24 1.43 -20.92 42.47
C ALA A 24 2.80 -21.17 41.81
N TYR A 25 3.47 -20.09 41.40
CA TYR A 25 4.86 -20.16 40.95
C TYR A 25 5.74 -20.66 42.09
N PRO A 26 6.61 -21.68 41.89
CA PRO A 26 7.54 -22.11 42.93
C PRO A 26 8.51 -20.98 43.24
N ARG A 27 8.56 -20.58 44.52
CA ARG A 27 9.56 -19.64 45.03
C ARG A 27 10.93 -20.28 44.88
N ARG A 28 11.79 -19.68 44.03
CA ARG A 28 13.20 -20.08 43.95
C ARG A 28 13.86 -19.88 45.33
N PRO A 29 14.61 -20.87 45.84
CA PRO A 29 15.33 -20.71 47.10
C PRO A 29 16.45 -19.68 46.92
N VAL A 30 16.54 -18.74 47.87
CA VAL A 30 17.61 -17.75 47.95
C VAL A 30 18.84 -18.45 48.53
N PRO A 31 19.99 -18.51 47.85
CA PRO A 31 21.18 -19.08 48.45
C PRO A 31 21.70 -18.16 49.55
N ARG A 32 21.65 -18.65 50.79
CA ARG A 32 22.43 -18.12 51.92
C ARG A 32 23.86 -18.62 51.75
N GLY A 33 24.76 -17.73 51.38
CA GLY A 33 26.19 -17.99 51.29
C GLY A 33 26.95 -16.67 51.38
N LEU A 34 27.36 -16.33 52.59
CA LEU A 34 28.36 -15.30 52.87
C LEU A 34 29.65 -15.66 52.13
N ASN A 35 30.12 -14.78 51.26
CA ASN A 35 31.52 -14.77 50.88
C ASN A 35 32.03 -13.33 50.85
N ILE A 36 32.74 -13.00 51.92
CA ILE A 36 33.57 -11.81 52.08
C ILE A 36 34.79 -12.02 51.19
N TYR A 37 34.87 -11.40 50.02
CA TYR A 37 36.16 -11.16 49.38
C TYR A 37 36.16 -9.85 48.58
N LYS A 38 37.08 -8.97 49.02
CA LYS A 38 37.61 -7.78 48.36
C LYS A 38 36.57 -6.75 47.94
N SER A 39 36.51 -5.68 48.71
CA SER A 39 36.16 -4.35 48.23
C SER A 39 36.98 -4.04 46.96
N LYS A 40 36.43 -4.37 45.79
CA LYS A 40 36.75 -3.61 44.58
C LYS A 40 36.28 -2.21 44.92
N ARG A 41 37.25 -1.34 45.19
CA ARG A 41 37.08 0.11 45.15
C ARG A 41 36.14 0.36 43.99
N PHE A 42 34.96 0.91 44.28
CA PHE A 42 34.15 1.54 43.26
C PHE A 42 35.08 2.57 42.64
N ASN A 43 35.75 2.20 41.55
CA ASN A 43 36.20 3.18 40.60
C ASN A 43 34.90 3.83 40.18
N PHE A 44 34.56 4.95 40.82
CA PHE A 44 33.87 6.03 40.14
C PHE A 44 34.68 6.22 38.87
N SER A 45 34.32 5.48 37.83
CA SER A 45 34.77 5.78 36.49
C SER A 45 34.30 7.20 36.29
N PHE A 46 35.28 8.11 36.38
CA PHE A 46 35.17 9.49 35.97
C PHE A 46 34.18 9.50 34.81
N ARG A 47 33.00 10.10 35.02
CA ARG A 47 32.25 10.56 33.85
C ARG A 47 33.25 11.44 33.12
N PRO A 48 33.61 11.13 31.86
CA PRO A 48 34.54 11.99 31.15
C PRO A 48 34.01 13.42 31.26
N PRO A 49 34.88 14.44 31.40
CA PRO A 49 34.43 15.82 31.38
C PRO A 49 33.52 15.98 30.16
N PHE A 50 32.38 16.66 30.35
CA PHE A 50 31.46 16.97 29.27
C PHE A 50 32.28 17.52 28.10
N ASP A 51 32.47 16.68 27.09
CA ASP A 51 33.33 16.99 25.97
C ASP A 51 32.60 18.04 25.14
N SER A 52 32.92 19.31 25.39
CA SER A 52 32.36 20.46 24.66
C SER A 52 32.72 20.42 23.17
N SER A 53 33.61 19.51 22.75
CA SER A 53 33.96 19.29 21.34
C SER A 53 33.12 18.23 20.65
N ARG A 54 32.26 17.49 21.37
CA ARG A 54 31.17 16.72 20.73
C ARG A 54 30.09 17.72 20.32
N SER A 55 30.36 18.45 19.25
CA SER A 55 29.29 19.00 18.42
C SER A 55 28.39 17.81 18.09
N THR A 56 27.19 17.78 18.68
CA THR A 56 26.10 17.01 18.08
C THR A 56 26.13 17.39 16.61
N PRO A 57 26.33 16.44 15.67
CA PRO A 57 26.25 16.79 14.28
C PRO A 57 24.90 17.45 14.12
N SER A 58 24.90 18.73 13.78
CA SER A 58 23.71 19.47 13.39
C SER A 58 23.19 18.71 12.19
N GLN A 59 22.39 17.68 12.43
CA GLN A 59 21.60 17.08 11.38
C GLN A 59 20.73 18.24 10.94
N GLU A 60 21.05 18.79 9.78
CA GLU A 60 20.11 19.59 9.01
C GLU A 60 18.88 18.69 8.86
N VAL A 61 17.91 18.89 9.76
CA VAL A 61 16.64 18.20 9.68
C VAL A 61 15.99 18.79 8.44
N GLU A 62 16.18 18.12 7.31
CA GLU A 62 15.50 18.41 6.07
C GLU A 62 14.02 18.69 6.39
N PRO A 63 13.48 19.85 5.98
CA PRO A 63 12.13 20.23 6.33
C PRO A 63 11.16 19.12 5.91
N PRO A 64 10.13 18.83 6.73
CA PRO A 64 9.21 17.75 6.43
C PRO A 64 8.59 17.99 5.05
N LYS A 65 8.69 17.00 4.15
CA LYS A 65 8.07 17.07 2.82
C LYS A 65 6.55 17.16 2.98
N ILE A 66 5.99 18.33 2.71
CA ILE A 66 4.54 18.57 2.87
C ILE A 66 3.81 17.89 1.71
N PRO A 67 2.88 16.96 1.97
CA PRO A 67 2.10 16.33 0.91
C PRO A 67 1.11 17.33 0.32
N THR A 68 1.01 17.37 -1.01
CA THR A 68 0.08 18.27 -1.71
C THR A 68 -1.38 17.88 -1.49
N THR A 69 -1.66 16.59 -1.31
CA THR A 69 -3.00 16.04 -1.11
C THR A 69 -3.13 15.47 0.31
N PRO A 70 -4.25 15.71 1.02
CA PRO A 70 -4.45 15.20 2.37
C PRO A 70 -4.63 13.67 2.38
N SER A 71 -4.27 13.01 3.48
CA SER A 71 -4.57 11.59 3.68
C SER A 71 -6.09 11.33 3.67
N PRO A 72 -6.58 10.13 3.28
CA PRO A 72 -7.99 9.75 3.44
C PRO A 72 -8.48 9.81 4.89
N TRP A 73 -7.58 9.64 5.85
CA TRP A 73 -7.85 9.56 7.29
C TRP A 73 -7.55 10.89 7.99
N ALA A 74 -7.30 11.95 7.21
CA ALA A 74 -6.96 13.27 7.72
C ALA A 74 -8.11 13.83 8.55
N ARG A 75 -7.77 14.30 9.76
CA ARG A 75 -8.71 15.03 10.63
C ARG A 75 -8.99 16.41 10.02
N ARG A 76 -10.19 16.92 10.25
CA ARG A 76 -10.65 18.22 9.74
C ARG A 76 -11.28 19.03 10.86
N ASP A 77 -11.09 20.34 10.81
CA ASP A 77 -11.72 21.32 11.70
C ASP A 77 -11.66 20.89 13.18
N ASP A 78 -12.81 20.71 13.84
CA ASP A 78 -12.94 20.34 15.26
C ASP A 78 -12.40 18.93 15.59
N ALA A 79 -12.20 18.07 14.59
CA ALA A 79 -11.58 16.77 14.80
C ALA A 79 -10.07 16.91 15.12
N ILE A 80 -9.46 18.06 14.82
CA ILE A 80 -8.06 18.36 15.14
C ILE A 80 -7.98 18.69 16.64
N ARG A 81 -7.39 17.79 17.42
CA ARG A 81 -7.37 17.89 18.90
C ARG A 81 -6.23 18.75 19.45
N HIS A 82 -5.28 19.14 18.62
CA HIS A 82 -4.07 19.84 19.08
C HIS A 82 -4.34 21.34 19.29
N PRO A 83 -3.90 21.93 20.40
CA PRO A 83 -4.18 23.33 20.72
C PRO A 83 -3.40 24.30 19.82
N ARG A 84 -2.24 23.90 19.31
CA ARG A 84 -1.39 24.69 18.40
C ARG A 84 -1.16 23.93 17.12
N VAL A 85 -1.24 24.63 15.99
CA VAL A 85 -1.09 24.09 14.64
C VAL A 85 -0.19 25.01 13.81
N ARG A 86 0.46 24.44 12.78
CA ARG A 86 1.14 25.23 11.73
C ARG A 86 0.29 25.18 10.47
N VAL A 87 0.13 26.33 9.81
CA VAL A 87 -0.69 26.42 8.61
C VAL A 87 0.21 26.62 7.40
N VAL A 88 -0.08 25.89 6.32
CA VAL A 88 0.57 26.07 5.01
C VAL A 88 -0.16 27.19 4.27
N ASN A 89 0.57 28.26 3.94
CA ASN A 89 0.07 29.36 3.14
C ASN A 89 -0.04 28.98 1.65
N GLU A 90 -0.68 29.83 0.85
CA GLU A 90 -0.79 29.63 -0.60
C GLU A 90 0.56 29.56 -1.31
N ASP A 91 1.54 30.33 -0.82
CA ASP A 91 2.93 30.34 -1.30
C ASP A 91 3.72 29.06 -0.95
N GLY A 92 3.12 28.13 -0.19
CA GLY A 92 3.77 26.92 0.30
C GLY A 92 4.67 27.14 1.53
N SER A 93 4.76 28.37 2.04
CA SER A 93 5.45 28.68 3.29
C SER A 93 4.68 28.19 4.52
N LEU A 94 5.41 27.80 5.57
CA LEU A 94 4.83 27.39 6.85
C LEU A 94 4.71 28.61 7.77
N SER A 95 3.53 28.82 8.33
CA SER A 95 3.32 29.83 9.37
C SER A 95 3.92 29.42 10.72
N SER A 96 4.18 30.41 11.56
CA SER A 96 4.54 30.18 12.97
C SER A 96 3.43 29.38 13.69
N PRO A 97 3.75 28.64 14.77
CA PRO A 97 2.73 27.89 15.51
C PRO A 97 1.63 28.79 16.08
N MET A 98 0.40 28.66 15.58
CA MET A 98 -0.77 29.45 15.97
C MET A 98 -1.78 28.60 16.74
N PRO A 99 -2.60 29.19 17.63
CA PRO A 99 -3.65 28.47 18.32
C PRO A 99 -4.76 28.06 17.33
N LEU A 100 -5.25 26.82 17.45
CA LEU A 100 -6.26 26.26 16.54
C LEU A 100 -7.50 27.15 16.41
N ARG A 101 -7.98 27.69 17.54
CA ARG A 101 -9.15 28.58 17.58
C ARG A 101 -8.98 29.85 16.75
N GLN A 102 -7.77 30.39 16.65
CA GLN A 102 -7.48 31.56 15.84
C GLN A 102 -7.52 31.22 14.35
N VAL A 103 -6.95 30.07 13.99
CA VAL A 103 -6.96 29.57 12.61
C VAL A 103 -8.37 29.32 12.12
N LEU A 104 -9.22 28.66 12.92
CA LEU A 104 -10.63 28.40 12.59
C LEU A 104 -11.47 29.67 12.40
N ARG A 105 -11.02 30.83 12.91
CA ARG A 105 -11.68 32.13 12.72
C ARG A 105 -11.20 32.87 11.46
N THR A 106 -10.14 32.40 10.82
CA THR A 106 -9.52 33.10 9.69
C THR A 106 -10.26 32.86 8.37
N PHE A 107 -11.02 31.77 8.28
CA PHE A 107 -11.77 31.39 7.08
C PHE A 107 -13.24 31.17 7.39
N ASP A 108 -14.09 31.25 6.36
CA ASP A 108 -15.51 30.92 6.49
C ASP A 108 -15.68 29.39 6.58
N PRO A 109 -16.21 28.85 7.69
CA PRO A 109 -16.42 27.41 7.85
C PRO A 109 -17.49 26.86 6.91
N ILE A 110 -18.27 27.69 6.19
CA ILE A 110 -19.25 27.24 5.18
C ILE A 110 -18.53 26.84 3.89
N GLU A 111 -17.60 27.66 3.42
CA GLU A 111 -16.93 27.47 2.13
C GLU A 111 -15.63 26.66 2.24
N SER A 112 -14.91 26.81 3.36
CA SER A 112 -13.58 26.25 3.57
C SER A 112 -13.51 25.40 4.84
N SER A 113 -12.50 24.53 4.90
CA SER A 113 -12.24 23.62 6.01
C SER A 113 -10.73 23.49 6.23
N LEU A 114 -10.32 23.42 7.48
CA LEU A 114 -8.96 23.17 7.88
C LEU A 114 -8.69 21.66 7.85
N VAL A 115 -7.71 21.23 7.06
CA VAL A 115 -7.38 19.81 6.89
C VAL A 115 -5.96 19.53 7.38
N GLU A 116 -5.83 18.50 8.22
CA GLU A 116 -4.54 18.00 8.69
C GLU A 116 -3.81 17.25 7.56
N LEU A 117 -2.67 17.79 7.11
CA LEU A 117 -1.83 17.17 6.08
C LEU A 117 -0.84 16.18 6.70
N ILE A 118 -0.17 16.61 7.77
CA ILE A 118 0.80 15.81 8.50
C ILE A 118 0.40 15.84 9.98
N PRO A 119 0.31 14.67 10.64
CA PRO A 119 0.04 14.61 12.07
C PRO A 119 1.17 15.23 12.89
N ALA A 120 0.86 15.53 14.16
CA ALA A 120 1.86 16.01 15.10
C ALA A 120 3.00 14.97 15.27
N SER A 121 4.23 15.46 15.37
CA SER A 121 5.43 14.66 15.60
C SER A 121 6.25 15.29 16.75
N ASP A 122 7.26 14.59 17.24
CA ASP A 122 8.10 15.02 18.37
C ASP A 122 8.79 16.38 18.12
N SER A 123 9.09 16.69 16.86
CA SER A 123 9.82 17.91 16.46
C SER A 123 8.90 19.05 15.99
N TYR A 124 7.65 18.78 15.60
CA TYR A 124 6.74 19.80 15.08
C TYR A 124 5.26 19.47 15.34
N GLY A 125 4.47 20.50 15.67
CA GLY A 125 3.01 20.39 15.77
C GLY A 125 2.36 20.07 14.42
N PRO A 126 1.08 19.68 14.40
CA PRO A 126 0.41 19.22 13.19
C PRO A 126 0.41 20.31 12.11
N ILE A 127 0.67 19.88 10.88
CA ILE A 127 0.73 20.77 9.72
C ILE A 127 -0.62 20.67 9.00
N CYS A 128 -1.31 21.81 8.95
CA CYS A 128 -2.65 21.93 8.41
C CYS A 128 -2.66 22.84 7.18
N ARG A 129 -3.64 22.63 6.29
CA ARG A 129 -3.89 23.50 5.15
C ARG A 129 -5.38 23.82 5.06
N VAL A 130 -5.70 25.09 4.80
CA VAL A 130 -7.07 25.50 4.52
C VAL A 130 -7.40 25.09 3.09
N MET A 131 -8.47 24.33 2.90
CA MET A 131 -8.95 23.87 1.59
C MET A 131 -10.44 24.14 1.45
N SER A 132 -10.88 24.49 0.24
CA SER A 132 -12.31 24.69 -0.02
C SER A 132 -13.06 23.36 0.05
N LYS A 133 -14.28 23.36 0.59
CA LYS A 133 -15.10 22.14 0.69
C LYS A 133 -15.40 21.52 -0.67
N LYS A 134 -15.49 22.34 -1.72
CA LYS A 134 -15.65 21.86 -3.10
C LYS A 134 -14.48 20.97 -3.51
N THR A 135 -13.24 21.43 -3.30
CA THR A 135 -12.04 20.63 -3.62
C THR A 135 -11.98 19.35 -2.81
N LEU A 136 -12.36 19.38 -1.53
CA LEU A 136 -12.41 18.17 -0.69
C LEU A 136 -13.45 17.17 -1.18
N ARG A 137 -14.63 17.63 -1.59
CA ARG A 137 -15.68 16.79 -2.17
C ARG A 137 -15.24 16.18 -3.49
N GLU A 138 -14.56 16.94 -4.34
CA GLU A 138 -13.99 16.44 -5.59
C GLU A 138 -12.90 15.38 -5.35
N LEU A 139 -12.02 15.60 -4.37
CA LEU A 139 -11.01 14.62 -3.97
C LEU A 139 -11.63 13.34 -3.41
N GLU A 140 -12.64 13.46 -2.56
CA GLU A 140 -13.38 12.32 -2.01
C GLU A 140 -14.11 11.54 -3.10
N TYR A 141 -14.75 12.26 -4.03
CA TYR A 141 -15.41 11.66 -5.19
C TYR A 141 -14.42 10.99 -6.16
N ALA A 142 -13.24 11.59 -6.37
CA ALA A 142 -12.18 10.99 -7.17
C ALA A 142 -11.64 9.70 -6.53
N ARG A 143 -11.61 9.63 -5.20
CA ARG A 143 -11.20 8.43 -4.44
C ARG A 143 -12.28 7.36 -4.42
N SER A 144 -13.54 7.75 -4.26
CA SER A 144 -14.67 6.80 -4.21
C SER A 144 -14.98 6.20 -5.58
N ARG A 145 -14.56 6.87 -6.66
CA ARG A 145 -14.64 6.30 -8.00
C ARG A 145 -13.71 5.08 -8.07
N PRO A 146 -14.23 3.87 -8.31
CA PRO A 146 -13.37 2.72 -8.58
C PRO A 146 -12.48 3.10 -9.77
N ALA A 147 -11.18 2.82 -9.65
CA ALA A 147 -10.26 3.02 -10.75
C ALA A 147 -10.86 2.31 -11.97
N LYS A 148 -11.18 3.10 -13.01
CA LYS A 148 -11.82 2.53 -14.22
C LYS A 148 -10.97 1.33 -14.64
N PRO A 149 -11.57 0.15 -14.87
CA PRO A 149 -10.80 -1.02 -15.24
C PRO A 149 -9.96 -0.65 -16.46
N LYS A 150 -8.63 -0.76 -16.32
CA LYS A 150 -7.73 -0.46 -17.43
C LYS A 150 -8.11 -1.40 -18.56
N LYS A 151 -8.69 -0.86 -19.63
CA LYS A 151 -9.09 -1.64 -20.80
C LYS A 151 -7.89 -2.43 -21.31
N ALA A 152 -8.08 -3.73 -21.53
CA ALA A 152 -7.04 -4.58 -22.11
C ALA A 152 -6.64 -4.02 -23.49
N LYS A 153 -5.34 -4.06 -23.78
CA LYS A 153 -4.82 -3.67 -25.08
C LYS A 153 -4.82 -4.88 -25.99
N LEU A 154 -5.60 -4.79 -27.06
CA LEU A 154 -5.71 -5.82 -28.06
C LEU A 154 -4.52 -5.74 -29.03
N ILE A 155 -3.84 -6.87 -29.23
CA ILE A 155 -2.83 -7.06 -30.26
C ILE A 155 -3.24 -8.24 -31.13
N GLU A 156 -3.51 -7.96 -32.40
CA GLU A 156 -3.82 -8.99 -33.40
C GLU A 156 -2.57 -9.39 -34.17
N LEU A 157 -2.40 -10.70 -34.34
CA LEU A 157 -1.36 -11.37 -35.10
C LEU A 157 -2.00 -12.28 -36.15
N ASN A 158 -1.34 -12.39 -37.31
CA ASN A 158 -1.71 -13.39 -38.32
C ASN A 158 -0.89 -14.66 -38.10
N TRP A 159 -1.46 -15.83 -38.37
CA TRP A 159 -0.69 -17.08 -38.33
C TRP A 159 0.45 -17.11 -39.35
N ALA A 160 0.22 -16.57 -40.56
CA ALA A 160 1.23 -16.40 -41.59
C ALA A 160 1.81 -14.97 -41.51
N ILE A 161 2.44 -14.64 -40.39
CA ILE A 161 3.11 -13.36 -40.18
C ILE A 161 4.59 -13.45 -40.57
N ASP A 162 5.12 -12.36 -41.14
CA ASP A 162 6.54 -12.24 -41.44
C ASP A 162 7.36 -12.11 -40.14
N PRO A 163 8.59 -12.65 -40.07
CA PRO A 163 9.40 -12.65 -38.85
C PRO A 163 9.66 -11.24 -38.32
N ASN A 164 9.89 -10.27 -39.22
CA ASN A 164 10.10 -8.87 -38.84
C ASN A 164 8.84 -8.21 -38.22
N ASP A 165 7.65 -8.45 -38.79
CA ASP A 165 6.39 -7.92 -38.23
C ASP A 165 6.06 -8.58 -36.89
N LEU A 166 6.35 -9.89 -36.75
CA LEU A 166 6.23 -10.60 -35.48
C LEU A 166 7.07 -9.94 -34.39
N GLU A 167 8.33 -9.62 -34.67
CA GLU A 167 9.20 -8.94 -33.71
C GLU A 167 8.66 -7.57 -33.27
N ILE A 168 8.15 -6.76 -34.21
CA ILE A 168 7.57 -5.45 -33.90
C ILE A 168 6.37 -5.60 -32.97
N ARG A 169 5.49 -6.57 -33.24
CA ARG A 169 4.30 -6.85 -32.42
C ARG A 169 4.66 -7.39 -31.05
N LEU A 170 5.67 -8.25 -30.96
CA LEU A 170 6.21 -8.73 -29.68
C LEU A 170 6.79 -7.57 -28.88
N LYS A 171 7.60 -6.69 -29.47
CA LYS A 171 8.12 -5.46 -28.82
C LYS A 171 6.99 -4.56 -28.32
N GLN A 172 5.93 -4.41 -29.11
CA GLN A 172 4.73 -3.66 -28.73
C GLN A 172 4.05 -4.28 -27.49
N MET A 173 3.91 -5.60 -27.46
CA MET A 173 3.39 -6.33 -26.29
C MET A 173 4.23 -6.06 -25.04
N GLU A 174 5.56 -6.12 -25.13
CA GLU A 174 6.43 -5.85 -23.96
C GLU A 174 6.27 -4.43 -23.47
N SER A 175 6.17 -3.46 -24.39
CA SER A 175 5.98 -2.06 -24.03
C SER A 175 4.66 -1.81 -23.27
N PHE A 176 3.62 -2.60 -23.54
CA PHE A 176 2.35 -2.52 -22.82
C PHE A 176 2.42 -3.20 -21.45
N LEU A 177 3.05 -4.37 -21.37
CA LEU A 177 3.25 -5.09 -20.12
C LEU A 177 4.16 -4.31 -19.16
N ALA A 178 5.22 -3.68 -19.67
CA ALA A 178 6.11 -2.79 -18.90
C ALA A 178 5.36 -1.58 -18.33
N LYS A 179 4.33 -1.09 -19.02
CA LYS A 179 3.44 -0.01 -18.54
C LYS A 179 2.36 -0.50 -17.57
N GLY A 180 2.37 -1.78 -17.17
CA GLY A 180 1.37 -2.39 -16.29
C GLY A 180 -0.03 -2.41 -16.91
N LYS A 181 -0.12 -2.57 -18.24
CA LYS A 181 -1.39 -2.75 -18.96
C LYS A 181 -1.63 -4.24 -19.20
N LYS A 182 -2.88 -4.67 -19.10
CA LYS A 182 -3.30 -6.00 -19.53
C LYS A 182 -3.29 -6.06 -21.06
N VAL A 183 -2.81 -7.17 -21.62
CA VAL A 183 -2.72 -7.38 -23.07
C VAL A 183 -3.55 -8.60 -23.44
N GLU A 184 -4.39 -8.44 -24.45
CA GLU A 184 -5.09 -9.54 -25.11
C GLU A 184 -4.43 -9.75 -26.47
N LEU A 185 -3.79 -10.89 -26.66
CA LEU A 185 -3.09 -11.23 -27.89
C LEU A 185 -3.90 -12.27 -28.65
N ILE A 186 -4.31 -11.93 -29.88
CA ILE A 186 -5.17 -12.76 -30.72
C ILE A 186 -4.38 -13.18 -31.97
N LEU A 187 -4.29 -14.48 -32.20
CA LEU A 187 -3.82 -15.08 -33.45
C LEU A 187 -5.04 -15.46 -34.29
N THR A 188 -5.14 -14.88 -35.48
CA THR A 188 -6.21 -15.18 -36.44
C THR A 188 -5.65 -15.51 -37.81
N SER A 189 -6.41 -16.26 -38.61
CA SER A 189 -6.13 -16.42 -40.03
C SER A 189 -6.97 -15.41 -40.82
N LYS A 190 -6.32 -14.47 -41.49
CA LYS A 190 -7.06 -13.49 -42.33
C LYS A 190 -7.53 -14.16 -43.64
N PRO A 191 -8.82 -14.03 -44.02
CA PRO A 191 -9.39 -14.78 -45.14
C PRO A 191 -8.79 -14.44 -46.51
N ARG A 192 -8.26 -13.22 -46.69
CA ARG A 192 -7.62 -12.76 -47.95
C ARG A 192 -6.09 -12.84 -47.92
N LYS A 193 -5.48 -13.37 -46.86
CA LYS A 193 -4.03 -13.56 -46.77
C LYS A 193 -3.66 -15.02 -46.95
N ARG A 194 -2.37 -15.27 -47.21
CA ARG A 194 -1.80 -16.63 -47.23
C ARG A 194 -2.17 -17.36 -45.93
N ARG A 195 -2.64 -18.60 -46.06
CA ARG A 195 -2.86 -19.48 -44.92
C ARG A 195 -1.52 -20.01 -44.43
N ALA A 196 -1.34 -20.04 -43.12
CA ALA A 196 -0.18 -20.65 -42.52
C ALA A 196 -0.26 -22.16 -42.65
N THR A 197 0.90 -22.78 -42.76
CA THR A 197 1.05 -24.23 -42.62
C THR A 197 1.13 -24.57 -41.14
N GLN A 198 0.72 -25.78 -40.75
CA GLN A 198 0.81 -26.26 -39.36
C GLN A 198 2.19 -26.04 -38.70
N PRO A 199 3.33 -26.38 -39.34
CA PRO A 199 4.65 -26.13 -38.75
C PRO A 199 4.99 -24.64 -38.60
N GLU A 200 4.44 -23.76 -39.44
CA GLU A 200 4.64 -22.31 -39.31
C GLU A 200 3.88 -21.77 -38.10
N ALA A 201 2.64 -22.20 -37.91
CA ALA A 201 1.81 -21.79 -36.77
C ALA A 201 2.41 -22.24 -35.43
N GLU A 202 2.96 -23.46 -35.37
CA GLU A 202 3.65 -23.99 -34.18
C GLU A 202 4.90 -23.18 -33.84
N ARG A 203 5.69 -22.77 -34.84
CA ARG A 203 6.85 -21.88 -34.65
C ARG A 203 6.44 -20.54 -34.06
N VAL A 204 5.39 -19.91 -34.58
CA VAL A 204 4.88 -18.63 -34.07
C VAL A 204 4.44 -18.79 -32.61
N LEU A 205 3.72 -19.86 -32.28
CA LEU A 205 3.29 -20.14 -30.89
C LEU A 205 4.48 -20.35 -29.95
N ALA A 206 5.50 -21.08 -30.39
CA ALA A 206 6.70 -21.31 -29.59
C ALA A 206 7.41 -19.99 -29.26
N LEU A 207 7.60 -19.12 -30.26
CA LEU A 207 8.23 -17.81 -30.09
C LEU A 207 7.43 -16.89 -29.16
N VAL A 208 6.10 -16.86 -29.32
CA VAL A 208 5.22 -16.08 -28.43
C VAL A 208 5.34 -16.57 -26.98
N LYS A 209 5.29 -17.88 -26.76
CA LYS A 209 5.44 -18.49 -25.43
C LYS A 209 6.81 -18.20 -24.82
N GLU A 210 7.89 -18.31 -25.59
CA GLU A 210 9.24 -17.99 -25.14
C GLU A 210 9.34 -16.51 -24.73
N ARG A 211 8.76 -15.60 -25.51
CA ARG A 211 8.78 -14.18 -25.19
C ARG A 211 7.98 -13.85 -23.93
N ILE A 212 6.81 -14.46 -23.75
CA ILE A 212 6.00 -14.34 -22.53
C ILE A 212 6.81 -14.79 -21.30
N GLN A 213 7.53 -15.91 -21.40
CA GLN A 213 8.39 -16.43 -20.34
C GLN A 213 9.56 -15.48 -20.03
N LYS A 214 10.24 -14.93 -21.06
CA LYS A 214 11.33 -13.96 -20.89
C LYS A 214 10.90 -12.69 -20.14
N ILE A 215 9.70 -12.20 -20.41
CA ILE A 215 9.14 -11.02 -19.72
C ILE A 215 8.65 -11.38 -18.31
N GLY A 216 8.40 -12.66 -18.04
CA GLY A 216 7.79 -13.12 -16.80
C GLY A 216 6.30 -12.75 -16.70
N ALA A 217 5.60 -12.61 -17.83
CA ALA A 217 4.18 -12.31 -17.83
C ALA A 217 3.35 -13.54 -17.43
N VAL A 218 2.32 -13.33 -16.62
CA VAL A 218 1.41 -14.38 -16.14
C VAL A 218 0.20 -14.44 -17.05
N GLN A 219 -0.19 -15.65 -17.46
CA GLN A 219 -1.45 -15.86 -18.16
C GLN A 219 -2.60 -15.79 -17.16
N SER A 220 -3.50 -14.84 -17.37
CA SER A 220 -4.69 -14.62 -16.53
C SER A 220 -5.74 -15.72 -16.76
N LYS A 221 -5.82 -16.21 -18.00
CA LYS A 221 -6.67 -17.33 -18.42
C LYS A 221 -5.84 -18.29 -19.25
N PRO A 222 -6.17 -19.61 -19.27
CA PRO A 222 -5.55 -20.52 -20.22
C PRO A 222 -5.79 -20.03 -21.65
N MET A 223 -4.87 -20.38 -22.56
CA MET A 223 -5.03 -20.10 -23.98
C MET A 223 -6.40 -20.60 -24.46
N GLN A 224 -7.17 -19.72 -25.08
CA GLN A 224 -8.47 -20.06 -25.64
C GLN A 224 -8.37 -20.25 -27.14
N GLY A 225 -9.01 -21.29 -27.66
CA GLY A 225 -9.18 -21.53 -29.10
C GLY A 225 -8.21 -22.55 -29.72
N GLU A 226 -8.15 -22.55 -31.04
CA GLU A 226 -7.54 -23.61 -31.85
C GLU A 226 -6.36 -23.11 -32.69
N ILE A 227 -5.36 -23.97 -32.88
CA ILE A 227 -4.21 -23.69 -33.75
C ILE A 227 -4.71 -23.59 -35.20
N LEU A 228 -4.18 -22.62 -35.97
CA LEU A 228 -4.65 -22.25 -37.33
C LEU A 228 -6.03 -21.58 -37.41
N GLY A 229 -6.82 -21.64 -36.35
CA GLY A 229 -8.12 -20.97 -36.23
C GLY A 229 -7.99 -19.61 -35.55
N HIS A 230 -8.67 -19.47 -34.43
CA HIS A 230 -8.63 -18.30 -33.55
C HIS A 230 -8.00 -18.73 -32.23
N ALA A 231 -6.86 -18.14 -31.86
CA ALA A 231 -6.23 -18.39 -30.56
C ALA A 231 -6.04 -17.09 -29.78
N GLN A 232 -6.33 -17.10 -28.48
CA GLN A 232 -6.27 -15.93 -27.62
C GLN A 232 -5.43 -16.18 -26.38
N PHE A 233 -4.62 -15.18 -26.02
CA PHE A 233 -3.83 -15.13 -24.79
C PHE A 233 -4.21 -13.89 -23.98
N PHE A 234 -4.49 -14.08 -22.70
CA PHE A 234 -4.73 -13.00 -21.75
C PHE A 234 -3.51 -12.84 -20.85
N LEU A 235 -2.75 -11.78 -21.06
CA LEU A 235 -1.46 -11.54 -20.41
C LEU A 235 -1.53 -10.39 -19.43
N GLU A 236 -0.96 -10.62 -18.24
CA GLU A 236 -0.81 -9.63 -17.18
C GLU A 236 0.66 -9.59 -16.72
N SER A 237 1.15 -8.41 -16.34
CA SER A 237 2.52 -8.30 -15.84
C SER A 237 2.58 -8.79 -14.39
N LYS A 238 3.65 -9.51 -14.03
CA LYS A 238 3.82 -10.07 -12.67
C LYS A 238 3.84 -9.02 -11.56
N GLN A 239 4.11 -7.75 -11.89
CA GLN A 239 4.12 -6.64 -10.94
C GLN A 239 2.74 -6.01 -10.66
N SER A 240 1.67 -6.46 -11.32
CA SER A 240 0.33 -5.89 -11.12
C SER A 240 -0.52 -6.60 -10.06
N THR A 241 0.03 -7.58 -9.35
CA THR A 241 -0.62 -8.27 -8.22
C THR A 241 0.01 -7.78 -6.93
#